data_AF-A0A084Q9U5-F1
#
_entry.id   AF-A0A084Q9U5-F1
#
_cell.length_a   1.000
_cell.length_b   1.000
_cell.length_c   1.000
_cell.angle_alpha   90.00
_cell.angle_beta   90.00
_cell.angle_gamma   90.00
#
_symmetry.space_group_name_H-M   'P 1'
#
loop_
_entity.id
_entity.type
_entity.pdbx_description
1 polymer ?
#
loop_
_entity_poly.entity_id
_entity_poly.type
_entity_poly.pdbx_seq_one_letter_code
_entity_poly.pdbx_strand_id
1 'polypeptide(L)'
;MEAGMGRRILAEVEEMSLEELLDDLRTTTDPATIRTSSAKFTVKPTHIPCLDRLITARHSIPQAATASLSGRSLPLVHRLVATLVSPPHRHVVLVIDLDARFDAARLDCAPEDLAHVYVLRPARRSDPETLRALVVEAQDWLVYGRGASAASASAARALWGTIVVGGLVGGLVGVGDVVTSWRGWLRVDRAGVPGFPMGLSAEEALASRDTRQAAVDQAGWAASSEWGGFGFNEARSPHGDTQE
;
A
#
# COMPACT_ATOMS: atom_id res chain seq x y z
N MET A 1 -16.78 12.25 -45.54
CA MET A 1 -17.23 10.97 -44.96
C MET A 1 -16.61 10.82 -43.57
N GLU A 2 -17.11 11.53 -42.54
CA GLU A 2 -16.54 11.44 -41.18
C GLU A 2 -17.59 11.47 -40.04
N ALA A 3 -18.89 11.44 -40.36
CA ALA A 3 -19.95 11.41 -39.32
C ALA A 3 -20.33 9.99 -38.85
N GLY A 4 -19.80 8.94 -39.51
CA GLY A 4 -20.22 7.54 -39.29
C GLY A 4 -19.41 6.76 -38.25
N MET A 5 -18.19 7.20 -37.92
CA MET A 5 -17.28 6.44 -37.06
C MET A 5 -17.53 6.71 -35.56
N GLY A 6 -17.97 7.92 -35.20
CA GLY A 6 -18.26 8.30 -33.81
C GLY A 6 -19.50 7.64 -33.19
N ARG A 7 -20.47 7.18 -34.01
CA ARG A 7 -21.67 6.47 -33.50
C ARG A 7 -21.43 5.00 -33.17
N ARG A 8 -20.33 4.40 -33.63
CA ARG A 8 -20.01 2.98 -33.36
C ARG A 8 -19.24 2.79 -32.06
N ILE A 9 -18.41 3.77 -31.66
CA ILE A 9 -17.59 3.70 -30.44
C ILE A 9 -18.42 3.96 -29.16
N LEU A 10 -19.57 4.64 -29.27
CA LEU A 10 -20.50 4.85 -28.15
C LEU A 10 -21.59 3.77 -28.03
N ALA A 11 -21.61 2.78 -28.93
CA ALA A 11 -22.57 1.67 -28.90
C ALA A 11 -22.01 0.41 -28.21
N GLU A 12 -20.74 0.42 -27.79
CA GLU A 12 -20.06 -0.69 -27.11
C GLU A 12 -19.80 -0.45 -25.62
N VAL A 13 -20.42 0.57 -25.03
CA VAL A 13 -20.52 0.63 -23.57
C VAL A 13 -21.68 -0.27 -23.16
N GLU A 14 -21.35 -1.53 -22.87
CA GLU A 14 -22.29 -2.47 -22.27
C GLU A 14 -22.63 -1.94 -20.87
N GLU A 15 -23.82 -1.35 -20.73
CA GLU A 15 -24.37 -0.97 -19.44
C GLU A 15 -24.63 -2.25 -18.66
N MET A 16 -23.66 -2.68 -17.85
CA MET A 16 -23.88 -3.77 -16.88
C MET A 16 -25.14 -3.44 -16.08
N SER A 17 -26.09 -4.37 -16.11
CA SER A 17 -27.32 -4.22 -15.35
C SER A 17 -26.99 -4.19 -13.86
N LEU A 18 -27.84 -3.51 -13.07
CA LEU A 18 -27.67 -3.45 -11.62
C LEU A 18 -27.72 -4.85 -11.01
N GLU A 19 -28.48 -5.73 -11.63
CA GLU A 19 -28.64 -7.14 -11.29
C GLU A 19 -27.35 -7.92 -11.54
N GLU A 20 -26.66 -7.70 -12.66
CA GLU A 20 -25.34 -8.28 -12.93
C GLU A 20 -24.28 -7.77 -11.96
N LEU A 21 -24.28 -6.47 -11.63
CA LEU A 21 -23.39 -5.92 -10.60
C LEU A 21 -23.68 -6.51 -9.21
N LEU A 22 -24.95 -6.78 -8.89
CA LEU A 22 -25.35 -7.39 -7.62
C LEU A 22 -25.06 -8.89 -7.57
N ASP A 23 -25.16 -9.60 -8.68
CA ASP A 23 -24.78 -11.01 -8.79
C ASP A 23 -23.27 -11.18 -8.79
N ASP A 24 -22.50 -10.30 -9.42
CA ASP A 24 -21.04 -10.24 -9.28
C ASP A 24 -20.63 -9.95 -7.83
N LEU A 25 -21.30 -9.01 -7.16
CA LEU A 25 -21.06 -8.75 -5.74
C LEU A 25 -21.41 -9.97 -4.87
N ARG A 26 -22.53 -10.66 -5.15
CA ARG A 26 -22.95 -11.85 -4.40
C ARG A 26 -22.01 -13.04 -4.63
N THR A 27 -21.58 -13.27 -5.86
CA THR A 27 -20.62 -14.34 -6.20
C THR A 27 -19.24 -14.07 -5.62
N THR A 28 -18.80 -12.80 -5.61
CA THR A 28 -17.55 -12.38 -4.96
C THR A 28 -17.61 -12.50 -3.44
N THR A 29 -18.80 -12.38 -2.85
CA THR A 29 -19.01 -12.45 -1.39
C THR A 29 -19.48 -13.86 -0.94
N ASP A 30 -19.67 -14.80 -1.85
CA ASP A 30 -20.13 -16.15 -1.52
C ASP A 30 -19.05 -16.89 -0.69
N PRO A 31 -19.34 -17.27 0.57
CA PRO A 31 -18.41 -18.02 1.40
C PRO A 31 -18.01 -19.38 0.80
N ALA A 32 -18.76 -19.94 -0.14
CA ALA A 32 -18.40 -21.19 -0.83
C ALA A 32 -17.31 -21.00 -1.89
N THR A 33 -17.36 -19.91 -2.67
CA THR A 33 -16.33 -19.54 -3.67
C THR A 33 -15.01 -19.12 -3.01
N ILE A 34 -15.10 -18.49 -1.82
CA ILE A 34 -13.95 -18.17 -0.97
C ILE A 34 -13.27 -19.45 -0.43
N ARG A 35 -14.01 -20.56 -0.27
CA ARG A 35 -13.48 -21.81 0.29
C ARG A 35 -12.81 -22.72 -0.74
N THR A 36 -13.17 -22.66 -2.02
CA THR A 36 -12.57 -23.51 -3.07
C THR A 36 -11.25 -22.97 -3.62
N SER A 37 -10.94 -21.69 -3.40
CA SER A 37 -9.62 -21.08 -3.64
C SER A 37 -8.69 -21.10 -2.41
N SER A 38 -9.06 -21.88 -1.38
CA SER A 38 -8.30 -22.09 -0.15
C SER A 38 -7.02 -22.92 -0.37
N ALA A 39 -6.09 -22.41 -1.17
CA ALA A 39 -4.69 -22.52 -0.77
C ALA A 39 -4.60 -21.90 0.63
N LYS A 40 -4.01 -22.60 1.60
CA LYS A 40 -3.78 -22.06 2.95
C LYS A 40 -2.94 -20.80 2.81
N PHE A 41 -3.57 -19.63 2.67
CA PHE A 41 -2.89 -18.35 2.58
C PHE A 41 -2.29 -18.06 3.96
N THR A 42 -1.03 -18.44 4.15
CA THR A 42 -0.23 -17.99 5.27
C THR A 42 0.08 -16.53 5.06
N VAL A 43 -0.44 -15.68 5.95
CA VAL A 43 -0.07 -14.26 6.02
C VAL A 43 1.44 -14.15 6.07
N LYS A 44 2.03 -13.42 5.11
CA LYS A 44 3.47 -13.18 5.12
C LYS A 44 3.81 -12.21 6.25
N PRO A 45 4.85 -12.47 7.05
CA PRO A 45 5.29 -11.54 8.07
C PRO A 45 5.72 -10.23 7.42
N THR A 46 5.17 -9.11 7.89
CA THR A 46 5.58 -7.76 7.49
C THR A 46 6.86 -7.33 8.20
N HIS A 47 7.25 -8.05 9.25
CA HIS A 47 8.36 -7.74 10.14
C HIS A 47 8.22 -6.40 10.87
N ILE A 48 7.00 -5.86 10.90
CA ILE A 48 6.59 -4.78 11.78
C ILE A 48 5.71 -5.42 12.87
N PRO A 49 6.23 -5.69 14.09
CA PRO A 49 5.54 -6.53 15.07
C PRO A 49 4.14 -6.03 15.46
N CYS A 50 3.91 -4.72 15.42
CA CYS A 50 2.58 -4.16 15.67
C CYS A 50 1.62 -4.40 14.51
N LEU A 51 2.10 -4.32 13.26
CA LEU A 51 1.30 -4.60 12.07
C LEU A 51 0.98 -6.09 11.98
N ASP A 52 1.97 -6.96 12.20
CA ASP A 52 1.78 -8.42 12.22
C ASP A 52 0.73 -8.83 13.26
N ARG A 53 0.78 -8.26 14.47
CA ARG A 53 -0.24 -8.49 15.51
C ARG A 53 -1.65 -8.09 15.07
N LEU A 54 -1.80 -6.93 14.43
CA LEU A 54 -3.10 -6.47 13.93
C LEU A 54 -3.61 -7.35 12.79
N ILE A 55 -2.73 -7.75 11.88
CA ILE A 55 -3.06 -8.67 10.79
C ILE A 55 -3.52 -10.01 11.38
N THR A 56 -2.75 -10.61 12.30
CA THR A 56 -3.15 -11.85 13.00
C THR A 56 -4.49 -11.69 13.73
N ALA A 57 -4.70 -10.58 14.44
CA ALA A 57 -5.96 -10.32 15.14
C ALA A 57 -7.16 -10.28 14.19
N ARG A 58 -7.00 -9.66 13.00
CA ARG A 58 -8.02 -9.64 11.95
C ARG A 58 -8.31 -11.04 11.39
N HIS A 59 -7.28 -11.87 11.15
CA HIS A 59 -7.45 -13.20 10.55
C HIS A 59 -8.06 -14.26 11.48
N SER A 60 -8.38 -13.91 12.72
CA SER A 60 -9.36 -14.68 13.50
C SER A 60 -10.76 -14.67 12.87
N ILE A 61 -11.00 -13.79 11.88
CA ILE A 61 -12.20 -13.68 11.05
C ILE A 61 -11.81 -14.07 9.60
N PRO A 62 -12.46 -15.06 8.99
CA PRO A 62 -12.07 -15.57 7.67
C PRO A 62 -12.55 -14.64 6.55
N GLN A 63 -11.76 -13.60 6.22
CA GLN A 63 -11.84 -12.91 4.94
C GLN A 63 -10.54 -12.15 4.60
N ALA A 64 -9.90 -12.63 3.52
CA ALA A 64 -8.79 -12.07 2.74
C ALA A 64 -7.42 -11.88 3.41
N ALA A 65 -6.41 -12.62 2.93
CA ALA A 65 -4.98 -12.61 3.29
C ALA A 65 -4.19 -11.32 2.96
N THR A 66 -4.88 -10.30 2.43
CA THR A 66 -4.27 -9.03 1.99
C THR A 66 -4.44 -7.96 3.07
N ALA A 67 -3.35 -7.31 3.48
CA ALA A 67 -3.43 -6.13 4.34
C ALA A 67 -3.95 -4.93 3.52
N SER A 68 -5.01 -4.28 3.97
CA SER A 68 -5.64 -3.16 3.24
C SER A 68 -5.56 -1.89 4.07
N LEU A 69 -4.82 -0.91 3.56
CA LEU A 69 -4.51 0.35 4.21
C LEU A 69 -5.41 1.47 3.68
N SER A 70 -5.83 2.39 4.54
CA SER A 70 -6.59 3.60 4.16
C SER A 70 -6.01 4.86 4.77
N GLY A 71 -6.57 6.02 4.41
CA GLY A 71 -6.08 7.33 4.86
C GLY A 71 -4.76 7.72 4.20
N ARG A 72 -3.84 8.27 4.97
CA ARG A 72 -2.48 8.67 4.55
C ARG A 72 -1.54 7.47 4.63
N SER A 73 -1.74 6.46 3.80
CA SER A 73 -1.05 5.15 3.89
C SER A 73 0.44 5.15 3.49
N LEU A 74 0.88 6.08 2.64
CA LEU A 74 2.25 6.10 2.10
C LEU A 74 3.38 6.04 3.14
N PRO A 75 3.34 6.76 4.28
CA PRO A 75 4.36 6.64 5.33
C PRO A 75 4.50 5.22 5.87
N LEU A 76 3.38 4.50 6.04
CA LEU A 76 3.42 3.10 6.47
C LEU A 76 3.96 2.20 5.35
N VAL A 77 3.59 2.47 4.10
CA VAL A 77 4.13 1.76 2.93
C VAL A 77 5.64 1.95 2.81
N HIS A 78 6.15 3.18 2.96
CA HIS A 78 7.59 3.46 2.94
C HIS A 78 8.30 2.72 4.08
N ARG A 79 7.76 2.76 5.30
CA ARG A 79 8.33 2.03 6.45
C ARG A 79 8.34 0.52 6.19
N LEU A 80 7.27 -0.04 5.63
CA LEU A 80 7.18 -1.45 5.30
C LEU A 80 8.23 -1.83 4.25
N VAL A 81 8.29 -1.12 3.13
CA VAL A 81 9.28 -1.39 2.07
C VAL A 81 10.68 -1.32 2.64
N ALA A 82 11.02 -0.25 3.35
CA ALA A 82 12.34 -0.07 3.98
C ALA A 82 12.68 -1.23 4.94
N THR A 83 11.73 -1.66 5.77
CA THR A 83 11.91 -2.80 6.70
C THR A 83 12.20 -4.10 5.94
N LEU A 84 11.46 -4.36 4.85
CA LEU A 84 11.59 -5.59 4.08
C LEU A 84 12.92 -5.67 3.33
N VAL A 85 13.34 -4.58 2.70
CA VAL A 85 14.57 -4.58 1.87
C VAL A 85 15.85 -4.46 2.70
N SER A 86 15.80 -3.85 3.88
CA SER A 86 16.96 -3.65 4.74
C SER A 86 17.35 -4.93 5.52
N PRO A 87 18.58 -5.00 6.08
CA PRO A 87 18.92 -5.99 7.08
C PRO A 87 17.96 -5.94 8.30
N PRO A 88 17.61 -7.09 8.89
CA PRO A 88 18.10 -8.44 8.59
C PRO A 88 17.33 -9.16 7.47
N HIS A 89 16.27 -8.57 6.91
CA HIS A 89 15.31 -9.27 6.07
C HIS A 89 15.76 -9.44 4.62
N ARG A 90 16.37 -8.41 4.03
CA ARG A 90 16.97 -8.44 2.69
C ARG A 90 16.05 -9.07 1.63
N HIS A 91 14.80 -8.64 1.57
CA HIS A 91 13.86 -9.07 0.56
C HIS A 91 13.94 -8.23 -0.71
N VAL A 92 13.34 -8.76 -1.78
CA VAL A 92 12.91 -8.00 -2.96
C VAL A 92 11.44 -7.63 -2.79
N VAL A 93 11.06 -6.40 -3.16
CA VAL A 93 9.68 -5.92 -3.09
C VAL A 93 9.24 -5.34 -4.43
N LEU A 94 8.06 -5.75 -4.89
CA LEU A 94 7.39 -5.18 -6.05
C LEU A 94 6.34 -4.16 -5.58
N VAL A 95 6.39 -2.95 -6.12
CA VAL A 95 5.43 -1.87 -5.87
C VAL A 95 4.72 -1.55 -7.18
N ILE A 96 3.40 -1.71 -7.20
CA ILE A 96 2.54 -1.25 -8.29
C ILE A 96 1.97 0.11 -7.88
N ASP A 97 2.45 1.19 -8.48
CA ASP A 97 2.11 2.57 -8.13
C ASP A 97 1.15 3.17 -9.17
N LEU A 98 -0.15 3.00 -8.90
CA LEU A 98 -1.26 3.42 -9.79
C LEU A 98 -1.53 4.92 -9.74
N ASP A 99 -1.20 5.57 -8.63
CA ASP A 99 -1.44 7.01 -8.45
C ASP A 99 -0.18 7.85 -8.71
N ALA A 100 0.96 7.21 -9.03
CA ALA A 100 2.27 7.85 -9.18
C ALA A 100 2.68 8.66 -7.93
N ARG A 101 2.38 8.13 -6.75
CA ARG A 101 2.60 8.79 -5.44
C ARG A 101 3.67 8.12 -4.59
N PHE A 102 4.06 6.90 -4.92
CA PHE A 102 5.15 6.23 -4.24
C PHE A 102 6.48 6.86 -4.64
N ASP A 103 7.30 7.19 -3.66
CA ASP A 103 8.60 7.84 -3.87
C ASP A 103 9.70 7.05 -3.17
N ALA A 104 10.53 6.37 -3.96
CA ALA A 104 11.63 5.57 -3.46
C ALA A 104 12.69 6.42 -2.72
N ALA A 105 12.80 7.72 -3.00
CA ALA A 105 13.72 8.61 -2.30
C ALA A 105 13.34 8.85 -0.83
N ARG A 106 12.11 8.49 -0.43
CA ARG A 106 11.64 8.59 0.96
C ARG A 106 11.88 7.31 1.77
N LEU A 107 12.46 6.28 1.16
CA LEU A 107 12.79 5.04 1.86
C LEU A 107 14.05 5.24 2.70
N ASP A 108 13.93 4.98 4.00
CA ASP A 108 15.08 4.99 4.91
C ASP A 108 15.77 3.62 4.88
N CYS A 109 16.58 3.41 3.85
CA CYS A 109 17.38 2.20 3.66
C CYS A 109 18.68 2.54 2.91
N ALA A 110 19.64 1.63 2.94
CA ALA A 110 20.91 1.83 2.25
C ALA A 110 20.70 1.89 0.72
N PRO A 111 21.51 2.67 -0.04
CA PRO A 111 21.39 2.75 -1.49
C PRO A 111 21.46 1.39 -2.19
N GLU A 112 22.21 0.44 -1.64
CA GLU A 112 22.30 -0.93 -2.16
C GLU A 112 20.99 -1.70 -1.97
N ASP A 113 20.22 -1.39 -0.94
CA ASP A 113 18.92 -2.00 -0.68
C ASP A 113 17.83 -1.46 -1.62
N LEU A 114 17.94 -0.20 -2.07
CA LEU A 114 17.03 0.39 -3.05
C LEU A 114 17.03 -0.34 -4.39
N ALA A 115 18.15 -0.97 -4.77
CA ALA A 115 18.26 -1.77 -6.00
C ALA A 115 17.33 -2.99 -6.02
N HIS A 116 16.68 -3.30 -4.89
CA HIS A 116 15.76 -4.42 -4.72
C HIS A 116 14.29 -3.99 -4.55
N VAL A 117 14.00 -2.70 -4.77
CA VAL A 117 12.64 -2.16 -4.85
C VAL A 117 12.28 -1.92 -6.31
N TYR A 118 11.34 -2.70 -6.82
CA TYR A 118 10.87 -2.58 -8.20
C TYR A 118 9.56 -1.82 -8.22
N VAL A 119 9.54 -0.68 -8.90
CA VAL A 119 8.35 0.17 -8.99
C VAL A 119 7.81 0.11 -10.41
N LEU A 120 6.59 -0.38 -10.57
CA LEU A 120 5.85 -0.36 -11.82
C LEU A 120 4.76 0.70 -11.75
N ARG A 121 4.74 1.60 -12.74
CA ARG A 121 3.73 2.65 -12.87
C ARG A 121 2.95 2.45 -14.18
N PRO A 122 1.83 1.72 -14.15
CA PRO A 122 1.00 1.51 -15.34
C PRO A 122 0.45 2.84 -15.87
N ALA A 123 0.54 3.06 -17.18
CA ALA A 123 0.12 4.32 -17.82
C ALA A 123 -1.41 4.53 -17.83
N ARG A 124 -2.19 3.46 -17.63
CA ARG A 124 -3.65 3.49 -17.59
C ARG A 124 -4.13 2.85 -16.30
N ARG A 125 -5.28 3.30 -15.81
CA ARG A 125 -5.99 2.57 -14.76
C ARG A 125 -6.43 1.23 -15.32
N SER A 126 -5.78 0.18 -14.86
CA SER A 126 -6.11 -1.20 -15.18
C SER A 126 -7.26 -1.66 -14.30
N ASP A 127 -8.17 -2.43 -14.89
CA ASP A 127 -9.14 -3.21 -14.12
C ASP A 127 -8.42 -4.25 -13.24
N PRO A 128 -9.10 -4.82 -12.23
CA PRO A 128 -8.47 -5.77 -11.31
C PRO A 128 -7.88 -7.01 -11.95
N GLU A 129 -8.45 -7.52 -13.06
CA GLU A 129 -7.96 -8.72 -13.72
C GLU A 129 -6.66 -8.45 -14.49
N THR A 130 -6.63 -7.33 -15.24
CA THR A 130 -5.41 -6.83 -15.86
C THR A 130 -4.31 -6.57 -14.83
N LEU A 131 -4.67 -6.04 -13.64
CA LEU A 131 -3.70 -5.88 -12.54
C LEU A 131 -3.16 -7.21 -12.01
N ARG A 132 -4.00 -8.24 -11.87
CA ARG A 132 -3.53 -9.58 -11.45
C ARG A 132 -2.57 -10.16 -12.48
N ALA A 133 -2.90 -10.09 -13.76
CA ALA A 133 -2.04 -10.55 -14.85
C ALA A 133 -0.69 -9.81 -14.82
N LEU A 134 -0.73 -8.48 -14.63
CA LEU A 134 0.47 -7.65 -14.52
C LEU A 134 1.35 -8.04 -13.31
N VAL A 135 0.73 -8.33 -12.16
CA VAL A 135 1.45 -8.78 -10.98
C VAL A 135 2.14 -10.12 -11.23
N VAL A 136 1.43 -11.08 -11.85
CA VAL A 136 2.02 -12.38 -12.21
C VAL A 136 3.18 -12.20 -13.18
N GLU A 137 3.01 -11.41 -14.25
CA GLU A 137 4.06 -11.16 -15.23
C GLU A 137 5.29 -10.49 -14.61
N ALA A 138 5.08 -9.49 -13.76
CA ALA A 138 6.17 -8.80 -13.07
C ALA A 138 6.89 -9.73 -12.08
N GLN A 139 6.17 -10.59 -11.36
CA GLN A 139 6.78 -11.58 -10.46
C GLN A 139 7.58 -12.63 -11.24
N ASP A 140 7.03 -13.16 -12.33
CA ASP A 140 7.73 -14.12 -13.19
C ASP A 140 8.99 -13.51 -13.79
N TRP A 141 8.94 -12.24 -14.21
CA TRP A 141 10.11 -11.51 -14.69
C TRP A 141 11.17 -11.33 -13.59
N LEU A 142 10.76 -11.01 -12.36
CA LEU A 142 11.70 -10.86 -11.23
C LEU A 142 12.38 -12.17 -10.84
N VAL A 143 11.65 -13.30 -10.92
CA VAL A 143 12.15 -14.61 -10.50
C VAL A 143 12.91 -15.32 -11.61
N TYR A 144 12.42 -15.25 -12.85
CA TYR A 144 12.90 -16.05 -13.98
C TYR A 144 13.50 -15.25 -15.13
N GLY A 145 13.42 -13.92 -15.10
CA GLY A 145 13.90 -13.03 -16.16
C GLY A 145 15.40 -13.15 -16.40
N ARG A 146 15.81 -14.14 -17.19
CA ARG A 146 17.19 -14.31 -17.62
C ARG A 146 17.53 -13.22 -18.64
N GLY A 147 18.41 -12.31 -18.26
CA GLY A 147 19.04 -11.34 -19.18
C GLY A 147 18.80 -9.87 -18.85
N ALA A 148 17.88 -9.53 -17.95
CA ALA A 148 17.77 -8.16 -17.44
C ALA A 148 18.75 -7.96 -16.27
N SER A 149 19.69 -7.02 -16.38
CA SER A 149 20.72 -6.78 -15.35
C SER A 149 20.10 -6.48 -13.97
N ALA A 150 18.92 -5.86 -13.94
CA ALA A 150 18.18 -5.56 -12.72
C ALA A 150 17.75 -6.82 -11.97
N ALA A 151 17.05 -7.77 -12.64
CA ALA A 151 16.63 -9.03 -12.02
C ALA A 151 17.83 -9.85 -11.50
N SER A 152 18.95 -9.84 -12.23
CA SER A 152 20.19 -10.52 -11.81
C SER A 152 20.78 -9.93 -10.53
N ALA A 153 20.71 -8.61 -10.31
CA ALA A 153 21.22 -7.97 -9.09
C ALA A 153 20.47 -8.46 -7.84
N SER A 154 19.22 -8.88 -8.01
CA SER A 154 18.33 -9.33 -6.92
C SER A 154 18.26 -10.85 -6.73
N ALA A 155 19.00 -11.63 -7.52
CA ALA A 155 18.91 -13.09 -7.54
C ALA A 155 19.26 -13.78 -6.20
N ALA A 156 20.00 -13.10 -5.31
CA ALA A 156 20.36 -13.61 -3.99
C ALA A 156 19.31 -13.32 -2.90
N ARG A 157 18.24 -12.59 -3.22
CA ARG A 157 17.20 -12.16 -2.27
C ARG A 157 15.86 -12.81 -2.62
N ALA A 158 15.13 -13.24 -1.60
CA ALA A 158 13.79 -13.77 -1.80
C ALA A 158 12.79 -12.65 -2.08
N LEU A 159 11.91 -12.85 -3.07
CA LEU A 159 10.75 -11.99 -3.29
C LEU A 159 9.80 -12.12 -2.09
N TRP A 160 9.56 -11.02 -1.39
CA TRP A 160 8.57 -10.98 -0.34
C TRP A 160 7.15 -10.99 -0.92
N GLY A 161 6.86 -10.08 -1.84
CA GLY A 161 5.51 -9.92 -2.37
C GLY A 161 5.28 -8.59 -3.08
N THR A 162 3.99 -8.29 -3.28
CA THR A 162 3.52 -7.14 -4.03
C THR A 162 2.76 -6.15 -3.13
N ILE A 163 3.12 -4.88 -3.24
CA ILE A 163 2.42 -3.76 -2.61
C ILE A 163 1.75 -2.92 -3.72
N VAL A 164 0.43 -2.76 -3.66
CA VAL A 164 -0.33 -1.94 -4.59
C VAL A 164 -0.66 -0.59 -3.94
N VAL A 165 -0.16 0.48 -4.53
CA VAL A 165 -0.37 1.86 -4.11
C VAL A 165 -1.36 2.53 -5.06
N GLY A 166 -2.43 3.07 -4.50
CA GLY A 166 -3.49 3.75 -5.25
C GLY A 166 -4.56 2.84 -5.86
N GLY A 167 -5.43 3.47 -6.66
CA GLY A 167 -6.54 2.81 -7.38
C GLY A 167 -7.95 3.10 -6.84
N LEU A 168 -8.95 3.04 -7.74
CA LEU A 168 -10.37 3.18 -7.40
C LEU A 168 -11.01 1.80 -7.14
N VAL A 169 -11.60 1.67 -5.94
CA VAL A 169 -12.76 0.83 -5.53
C VAL A 169 -12.69 -0.69 -5.78
N GLY A 170 -13.04 -1.45 -4.73
CA GLY A 170 -13.64 -2.80 -4.78
C GLY A 170 -13.14 -3.76 -5.85
N GLY A 171 -12.16 -4.61 -5.50
CA GLY A 171 -11.66 -5.65 -6.41
C GLY A 171 -10.16 -5.92 -6.29
N LEU A 172 -9.42 -5.03 -5.62
CA LEU A 172 -7.99 -5.22 -5.33
C LEU A 172 -7.70 -6.28 -4.25
N VAL A 173 -8.74 -6.86 -3.66
CA VAL A 173 -8.60 -7.99 -2.75
C VAL A 173 -7.93 -9.14 -3.51
N GLY A 174 -6.80 -9.64 -3.00
CA GLY A 174 -6.03 -10.70 -3.64
C GLY A 174 -5.15 -10.26 -4.82
N VAL A 175 -5.08 -8.97 -5.17
CA VAL A 175 -4.16 -8.47 -6.22
C VAL A 175 -2.73 -8.31 -5.68
N GLY A 176 -2.57 -8.11 -4.38
CA GLY A 176 -1.27 -8.02 -3.72
C GLY A 176 -1.32 -8.46 -2.26
N ASP A 177 -0.15 -8.52 -1.64
CA ASP A 177 0.01 -8.81 -0.22
C ASP A 177 -0.41 -7.60 0.64
N VAL A 178 -0.14 -6.38 0.14
CA VAL A 178 -0.62 -5.11 0.72
C VAL A 178 -1.27 -4.26 -0.36
N VAL A 179 -2.41 -3.67 -0.05
CA VAL A 179 -3.10 -2.73 -0.94
C VAL A 179 -3.47 -1.46 -0.20
N THR A 180 -3.39 -0.31 -0.87
CA THR A 180 -3.93 0.94 -0.33
C THR A 180 -5.25 1.28 -1.01
N SER A 181 -6.30 1.58 -0.24
CA SER A 181 -7.58 2.03 -0.79
C SER A 181 -8.34 2.89 0.23
N TRP A 182 -9.31 3.65 -0.24
CA TRP A 182 -10.18 4.42 0.66
C TRP A 182 -11.04 3.54 1.60
N ARG A 183 -11.21 2.23 1.30
CA ARG A 183 -11.92 1.24 2.14
C ARG A 183 -11.00 0.31 2.92
N GLY A 184 -9.70 0.62 3.01
CA GLY A 184 -8.76 -0.17 3.81
C GLY A 184 -9.12 -0.19 5.29
N TRP A 185 -8.90 -1.34 5.92
CA TRP A 185 -9.27 -1.61 7.31
C TRP A 185 -8.29 -1.06 8.33
N LEU A 186 -7.05 -0.81 7.92
CA LEU A 186 -6.04 -0.13 8.73
C LEU A 186 -5.91 1.31 8.24
N ARG A 187 -6.48 2.25 8.99
CA ARG A 187 -6.44 3.67 8.67
C ARG A 187 -5.15 4.28 9.20
N VAL A 188 -4.43 5.00 8.33
CA VAL A 188 -3.23 5.74 8.71
C VAL A 188 -3.52 7.24 8.69
N ASP A 189 -3.23 7.93 9.78
CA ASP A 189 -3.35 9.38 9.91
C ASP A 189 -2.12 9.96 10.62
N ARG A 190 -2.01 11.29 10.65
CA ARG A 190 -1.04 11.95 11.55
C ARG A 190 -1.40 11.61 12.98
N ALA A 191 -0.41 11.29 13.81
CA ALA A 191 -0.68 11.06 15.22
C ALA A 191 -1.26 12.33 15.86
N GLY A 192 -2.17 12.14 16.82
CA GLY A 192 -2.85 13.24 17.48
C GLY A 192 -1.88 14.13 18.26
N VAL A 193 -1.93 15.44 17.98
CA VAL A 193 -1.30 16.48 18.81
C VAL A 193 -2.38 17.06 19.70
N PRO A 194 -2.16 17.18 21.02
CA PRO A 194 -3.12 17.80 21.93
C PRO A 194 -3.68 19.11 21.38
N GLY A 195 -5.01 19.29 21.47
CA GLY A 195 -5.68 20.52 21.10
C GLY A 195 -5.21 21.72 21.93
N PHE A 196 -5.66 22.91 21.58
CA PHE A 196 -5.47 24.07 22.45
C PHE A 196 -6.33 23.88 23.72
N PRO A 197 -5.80 24.20 24.91
CA PRO A 197 -6.58 24.14 26.14
C PRO A 197 -7.76 25.10 26.07
N MET A 198 -8.88 24.72 26.69
CA MET A 198 -10.05 25.58 26.78
C MET A 198 -9.69 26.86 27.54
N GLY A 199 -10.06 28.02 26.98
CA GLY A 199 -9.76 29.34 27.56
C GLY A 199 -8.46 29.97 27.06
N LEU A 200 -7.68 29.30 26.21
CA LEU A 200 -6.52 29.91 25.56
C LEU A 200 -6.97 30.99 24.57
N SER A 201 -6.43 32.19 24.68
CA SER A 201 -6.71 33.26 23.72
C SER A 201 -6.03 32.99 22.36
N ALA A 202 -6.51 33.67 21.32
CA ALA A 202 -5.89 33.59 19.99
C ALA A 202 -4.45 34.13 19.98
N GLU A 203 -4.14 35.15 20.77
CA GLU A 203 -2.79 35.73 20.89
C GLU A 203 -1.83 34.73 21.56
N GLU A 204 -2.25 34.08 22.64
CA GLU A 204 -1.46 33.03 23.31
C GLU A 204 -1.28 31.78 22.41
N ALA A 205 -2.28 31.45 21.60
CA ALA A 205 -2.19 30.38 20.61
C ALA A 205 -1.16 30.71 19.52
N LEU A 206 -1.11 31.97 19.07
CA LEU A 206 -0.12 32.42 18.08
C LEU A 206 1.29 32.49 18.68
N ALA A 207 1.43 32.93 19.93
CA ALA A 207 2.71 32.97 20.63
C ALA A 207 3.34 31.57 20.81
N SER A 208 2.50 30.52 20.88
CA SER A 208 2.93 29.12 21.02
C SER A 208 3.02 28.36 19.68
N ARG A 209 2.89 29.05 18.54
CA ARG A 209 2.87 28.45 17.20
C ARG A 209 4.08 27.57 16.93
N ASP A 210 5.29 28.06 17.18
CA ASP A 210 6.52 27.35 16.82
C ASP A 210 6.68 26.08 17.65
N THR A 211 6.40 26.16 18.95
CA THR A 211 6.35 24.99 19.85
C THR A 211 5.33 23.96 19.37
N ARG A 212 4.16 24.42 18.91
CA ARG A 212 3.11 23.54 18.40
C ARG A 212 3.48 22.91 17.06
N GLN A 213 4.12 23.67 16.18
CA GLN A 213 4.62 23.15 14.91
C GLN A 213 5.67 22.08 15.16
N ALA A 214 6.61 22.30 16.08
CA ALA A 214 7.59 21.30 16.49
C ALA A 214 6.91 20.03 17.05
N ALA A 215 5.86 20.17 17.86
CA ALA A 215 5.09 19.03 18.36
C ALA A 215 4.39 18.25 17.22
N VAL A 216 3.85 18.93 16.21
CA VAL A 216 3.25 18.30 15.01
C VAL A 216 4.30 17.58 14.18
N ASP A 217 5.47 18.18 14.01
CA ASP A 217 6.56 17.60 13.23
C ASP A 217 7.10 16.34 13.92
N GLN A 218 7.12 16.31 15.26
CA GLN A 218 7.56 15.18 16.07
C GLN A 218 6.50 14.09 16.29
N ALA A 219 5.21 14.41 16.20
CA ALA A 219 4.13 13.47 16.54
C ALA A 219 4.11 12.21 15.65
N GLY A 220 4.67 12.29 14.44
CA GLY A 220 4.75 11.14 13.54
C GLY A 220 3.39 10.74 12.96
N TRP A 221 3.13 9.44 12.95
CA TRP A 221 1.98 8.79 12.32
C TRP A 221 1.32 7.78 13.27
N ALA A 222 0.03 7.56 13.07
CA ALA A 222 -0.74 6.55 13.78
C ALA A 222 -1.50 5.67 12.78
N ALA A 223 -1.41 4.36 12.97
CA ALA A 223 -2.23 3.37 12.28
C ALA A 223 -3.29 2.84 13.25
N SER A 224 -4.55 2.84 12.86
CA SER A 224 -5.68 2.45 13.71
C SER A 224 -6.71 1.59 12.96
N SER A 225 -7.30 0.63 13.66
CA SER A 225 -8.33 -0.28 13.19
C SER A 225 -9.24 -0.70 14.36
N GLU A 226 -10.28 -1.47 14.08
CA GLU A 226 -11.16 -2.06 15.12
C GLU A 226 -10.42 -3.02 16.06
N TRP A 227 -9.29 -3.60 15.61
CA TRP A 227 -8.46 -4.52 16.40
C TRP A 227 -7.32 -3.83 17.15
N GLY A 228 -7.28 -2.49 17.15
CA GLY A 228 -6.27 -1.68 17.82
C GLY A 228 -5.45 -0.83 16.86
N GLY A 229 -4.35 -0.27 17.35
CA GLY A 229 -3.50 0.63 16.60
C GLY A 229 -2.09 0.75 17.15
N PHE A 230 -1.22 1.44 16.41
CA PHE A 230 0.15 1.72 16.81
C PHE A 230 0.64 3.05 16.22
N GLY A 231 1.56 3.70 16.93
CA GLY A 231 2.28 4.88 16.45
C GLY A 231 3.58 4.49 15.73
N PHE A 232 3.98 5.30 14.75
CA PHE A 232 5.26 5.15 14.05
C PHE A 232 5.75 6.48 13.50
N ASN A 233 7.07 6.61 13.34
CA ASN A 233 7.70 7.75 12.67
C ASN A 233 8.16 7.33 11.26
N GLU A 234 8.22 8.29 10.33
CA GLU A 234 9.09 8.14 9.17
C GLU A 234 10.52 8.09 9.71
N ALA A 235 11.26 7.05 9.36
CA ALA A 235 12.61 6.90 9.84
C ALA A 235 13.45 7.97 9.13
N ARG A 236 14.05 8.86 9.93
CA ARG A 236 14.84 9.99 9.45
C ARG A 236 16.29 9.52 9.45
N SER A 237 16.88 9.39 8.27
CA SER A 237 18.33 9.17 8.15
C SER A 237 19.08 10.23 8.98
N PRO A 238 19.99 9.83 9.88
CA PRO A 238 20.70 10.76 10.77
C PRO A 238 21.84 11.53 10.08
N HIS A 239 21.79 11.76 8.76
CA HIS A 239 22.88 12.40 8.01
C HIS A 239 22.39 13.71 7.41
N GLY A 240 22.60 14.79 8.17
CA GLY A 240 22.24 16.14 7.73
C GLY A 240 22.77 17.28 8.59
N ASP A 241 23.37 17.03 9.76
CA ASP A 241 23.99 18.07 10.58
C ASP A 241 25.43 17.66 10.94
N THR A 242 26.35 17.90 10.01
CA THR A 242 27.75 18.15 10.36
C THR A 242 28.24 19.25 9.43
N GLN A 243 27.83 20.48 9.76
CA GLN A 243 28.62 21.66 9.44
C GLN A 243 29.53 21.91 10.63
N GLU A 244 30.82 21.62 10.47
CA GLU A 244 31.94 22.48 10.92
C GLU A 244 33.10 22.33 9.93
#